data_AF-A0A444GP95-F1
#
_entry.id   AF-A0A444GP95-F1
#
_cell.length_a   1.000
_cell.length_b   1.000
_cell.length_c   1.000
_cell.angle_alpha   90.00
_cell.angle_beta   90.00
_cell.angle_gamma   90.00
#
_symmetry.space_group_name_H-M   'P 1'
#
loop_
_entity.id
_entity.type
_entity.pdbx_description
1 polymer ?
#
loop_
_entity_poly.entity_id
_entity_poly.type
_entity_poly.pdbx_seq_one_letter_code
_entity_poly.pdbx_strand_id
1 'polypeptide(L)'
;MKLTQLFLATSLTTLALTSPIYANAAQDNGHAAMGHGSSASKMFLEKRDIDGYSVSFHVMAANQGMQYGGSHNLMIKVESQGKSLGNIRANSKVVFPDGKDQSKPLQKVGDWYVTGYDLKPGSKHQLMVLFMTADGKKHFGGVNYQ
;
A
#
# COMPACT_ATOMS: atom_id res chain seq x y z
N MET A 1 5.43 -22.92 -55.48
CA MET A 1 6.86 -23.24 -55.75
C MET A 1 7.66 -21.96 -55.59
N LYS A 2 8.69 -21.96 -54.71
CA LYS A 2 9.67 -20.87 -54.43
C LYS A 2 9.11 -19.62 -53.72
N LEU A 3 9.76 -18.98 -52.75
CA LEU A 3 10.99 -19.25 -52.00
C LEU A 3 10.90 -18.44 -50.69
N THR A 4 11.46 -19.04 -49.66
CA THR A 4 11.88 -18.54 -48.34
C THR A 4 12.40 -17.10 -48.33
N GLN A 5 12.05 -16.30 -47.32
CA GLN A 5 12.98 -15.32 -46.75
C GLN A 5 12.75 -15.18 -45.24
N LEU A 6 13.69 -15.81 -44.53
CA LEU A 6 13.89 -15.82 -43.09
C LEU A 6 14.78 -14.62 -42.74
N PHE A 7 14.31 -13.71 -41.89
CA PHE A 7 15.17 -12.71 -41.27
C PHE A 7 15.26 -13.00 -39.77
N LEU A 8 16.38 -13.63 -39.40
CA LEU A 8 16.93 -13.59 -38.06
C LEU A 8 17.66 -12.25 -37.90
N ALA A 9 17.33 -11.50 -36.85
CA ALA A 9 18.22 -10.50 -36.29
C ALA A 9 18.08 -10.50 -34.76
N THR A 10 18.90 -11.35 -34.15
CA THR A 10 19.28 -11.32 -32.75
C THR A 10 19.99 -10.01 -32.42
N SER A 11 19.52 -9.29 -31.40
CA SER A 11 20.40 -8.40 -30.63
C SER A 11 20.08 -8.56 -29.15
N LEU A 12 21.01 -9.21 -28.45
CA LEU A 12 21.00 -9.43 -27.02
C LEU A 12 21.86 -8.31 -26.42
N THR A 13 21.25 -7.22 -25.96
CA THR A 13 21.98 -6.14 -25.30
C THR A 13 21.88 -6.33 -23.79
N THR A 14 22.88 -7.00 -23.23
CA THR A 14 23.07 -7.10 -21.78
C THR A 14 23.65 -5.77 -21.29
N LEU A 15 22.87 -4.99 -20.55
CA LEU A 15 23.37 -3.85 -19.78
C LEU A 15 23.38 -4.25 -18.31
N ALA A 16 24.57 -4.49 -17.78
CA ALA A 16 24.82 -4.65 -16.36
C ALA A 16 25.65 -3.47 -15.85
N LEU A 17 25.64 -3.31 -14.52
CA LEU A 17 26.45 -2.41 -13.68
C LEU A 17 25.76 -1.05 -13.40
N THR A 18 25.63 -0.54 -12.18
CA THR A 18 26.09 -0.92 -10.82
C THR A 18 25.32 -0.01 -9.85
N SER A 19 24.76 -0.53 -8.77
CA SER A 19 24.19 0.30 -7.69
C SER A 19 25.30 0.75 -6.73
N PRO A 20 25.38 2.03 -6.33
CA PRO A 20 26.25 2.44 -5.24
C PRO A 20 25.72 1.91 -3.91
N ILE A 21 26.60 1.26 -3.14
CA ILE A 21 26.40 0.90 -1.74
C ILE A 21 26.48 2.20 -0.93
N TYR A 22 25.36 2.64 -0.37
CA TYR A 22 25.36 3.67 0.67
C TYR A 22 25.65 3.00 2.01
N ALA A 23 26.89 3.15 2.49
CA ALA A 23 27.22 2.94 3.89
C ALA A 23 26.66 4.14 4.68
N ASN A 24 25.63 3.93 5.50
CA ASN A 24 25.25 4.89 6.52
C ASN A 24 25.78 4.43 7.86
N ALA A 25 26.60 5.29 8.44
CA ALA A 25 27.19 5.15 9.75
C ALA A 25 26.11 5.05 10.82
N ALA A 26 26.30 4.11 11.74
CA ALA A 26 25.61 4.09 13.01
C ALA A 26 26.01 5.34 13.80
N GLN A 27 25.05 6.23 14.05
CA GLN A 27 25.20 7.33 14.99
C GLN A 27 24.29 7.04 16.18
N ASP A 28 24.90 6.45 17.21
CA ASP A 28 24.39 6.36 18.56
C ASP A 28 24.25 7.79 19.12
N ASN A 29 23.04 8.14 19.49
CA ASN A 29 22.75 9.28 20.36
C ASN A 29 21.56 8.90 21.23
N GLY A 30 21.86 8.22 22.33
CA GLY A 30 20.95 8.08 23.45
C GLY A 30 20.52 9.45 23.98
N HIS A 31 19.22 9.71 23.96
CA HIS A 31 18.61 10.68 24.86
C HIS A 31 17.45 10.05 25.62
N ALA A 32 17.56 10.25 26.93
CA ALA A 32 16.79 9.62 27.98
C ALA A 32 15.29 9.91 27.92
N ALA A 33 14.56 8.95 28.46
CA ALA A 33 13.13 8.98 28.73
C ALA A 33 12.71 10.21 29.55
N MET A 34 11.62 10.84 29.12
CA MET A 34 10.64 11.47 30.01
C MET A 34 9.25 11.09 29.51
N GLY A 35 8.57 10.28 30.32
CA GLY A 35 7.18 9.91 30.09
C GLY A 35 6.26 11.12 30.21
N HIS A 36 5.31 11.21 29.28
CA HIS A 36 4.04 11.86 29.54
C HIS A 36 2.93 10.98 28.96
N GLY A 37 2.08 10.50 29.86
CA GLY A 37 0.88 9.78 29.52
C GLY A 37 -0.01 10.62 28.63
N SER A 38 -0.35 10.06 27.48
CA SER A 38 -1.54 10.40 26.72
C SER A 38 -1.99 9.09 26.14
N SER A 39 -3.26 8.74 26.35
CA SER A 39 -3.92 7.61 25.70
C SER A 39 -3.89 7.83 24.18
N ALA A 40 -2.76 7.52 23.56
CA ALA A 40 -2.58 7.54 22.13
C ALA A 40 -3.41 6.39 21.58
N SER A 41 -4.60 6.71 21.08
CA SER A 41 -5.29 5.85 20.12
C SER A 41 -4.26 5.39 19.09
N LYS A 42 -3.91 4.11 19.14
CA LYS A 42 -2.77 3.53 18.42
C LYS A 42 -3.00 3.72 16.92
N MET A 43 -2.43 4.77 16.33
CA MET A 43 -2.57 5.07 14.92
C MET A 43 -1.82 3.99 14.12
N PHE A 44 -2.54 3.19 13.35
CA PHE A 44 -1.91 2.21 12.45
C PHE A 44 -1.55 2.89 11.14
N LEU A 45 -0.25 2.97 10.84
CA LEU A 45 0.26 3.46 9.56
C LEU A 45 1.41 2.54 9.12
N GLU A 46 1.20 1.81 8.03
CA GLU A 46 2.19 0.88 7.48
C GLU A 46 2.42 1.18 6.00
N LYS A 47 3.68 1.16 5.56
CA LYS A 47 4.06 1.39 4.16
C LYS A 47 4.62 0.11 3.55
N ARG A 48 4.21 -0.21 2.32
CA ARG A 48 4.68 -1.37 1.55
C ARG A 48 5.01 -0.98 0.13
N ASP A 49 6.08 -1.56 -0.41
CA ASP A 49 6.37 -1.50 -1.83
C ASP A 49 5.58 -2.59 -2.56
N ILE A 50 4.76 -2.19 -3.52
CA ILE A 50 3.95 -3.07 -4.36
C ILE A 50 4.29 -2.73 -5.80
N ASP A 51 5.01 -3.63 -6.49
CA ASP A 51 5.39 -3.48 -7.90
C ASP A 51 6.06 -2.14 -8.26
N GLY A 52 6.86 -1.59 -7.34
CA GLY A 52 7.55 -0.30 -7.53
C GLY A 52 6.75 0.93 -7.10
N TYR A 53 5.57 0.74 -6.49
CA TYR A 53 4.78 1.80 -5.88
C TYR A 53 4.88 1.74 -4.35
N SER A 54 5.08 2.89 -3.71
CA SER A 54 5.01 3.02 -2.25
C SER A 54 3.54 3.17 -1.85
N VAL A 55 3.00 2.17 -1.17
CA VAL A 55 1.60 2.12 -0.74
C VAL A 55 1.51 2.24 0.77
N SER A 56 0.89 3.31 1.25
CA SER A 56 0.65 3.54 2.68
C SER A 56 -0.75 3.08 3.05
N PHE A 57 -0.83 2.21 4.05
CA PHE A 57 -2.06 1.72 4.69
C PHE A 57 -2.22 2.45 6.01
N HIS A 58 -3.33 3.16 6.17
CA HIS A 58 -3.66 3.86 7.40
C HIS A 58 -5.02 3.41 7.89
N VAL A 59 -5.11 2.99 9.15
CA VAL A 59 -6.36 2.56 9.76
C VAL A 59 -6.64 3.45 10.96
N MET A 60 -7.82 4.06 10.95
CA MET A 60 -8.31 4.89 12.04
C MET A 60 -9.72 4.46 12.45
N ALA A 61 -10.03 4.57 13.74
CA ALA A 61 -11.40 4.47 14.20
C ALA A 61 -12.27 5.54 13.51
N ALA A 62 -13.47 5.17 13.09
CA ALA A 62 -14.37 6.07 12.40
C ALA A 62 -15.13 6.93 13.43
N ASN A 63 -14.87 8.23 13.41
CA ASN A 63 -15.62 9.20 14.23
C ASN A 63 -16.99 9.49 13.62
N GLN A 64 -17.95 9.93 14.44
CA GLN A 64 -19.26 10.38 13.95
C GLN A 64 -19.10 11.43 12.83
N GLY A 65 -19.78 11.23 11.70
CA GLY A 65 -19.72 12.13 10.54
C GLY A 65 -18.55 11.89 9.57
N MET A 66 -17.58 11.03 9.90
CA MET A 66 -16.47 10.64 9.00
C MET A 66 -16.45 9.14 8.65
N GLN A 67 -17.60 8.48 8.81
CA GLN A 67 -17.72 7.04 8.56
C GLN A 67 -17.86 6.77 7.07
N TYR A 68 -16.90 6.05 6.48
CA TYR A 68 -17.04 5.49 5.12
C TYR A 68 -17.67 4.08 5.15
N GLY A 69 -18.44 3.80 6.23
CA GLY A 69 -19.19 2.57 6.47
C GLY A 69 -18.45 1.54 7.34
N GLY A 70 -18.71 1.54 8.65
CA GLY A 70 -18.13 0.60 9.62
C GLY A 70 -17.42 1.32 10.78
N SER A 71 -16.82 0.55 11.68
CA SER A 71 -16.12 1.07 12.86
C SER A 71 -14.76 1.70 12.58
N HIS A 72 -14.12 1.38 11.46
CA HIS A 72 -12.79 1.89 11.10
C HIS A 72 -12.75 2.32 9.63
N ASN A 73 -12.00 3.38 9.34
CA ASN A 73 -11.66 3.78 7.99
C ASN A 73 -10.32 3.15 7.60
N LEU A 74 -10.31 2.37 6.52
CA LEU A 74 -9.12 1.96 5.81
C LEU A 74 -8.80 3.02 4.75
N MET A 75 -7.65 3.66 4.88
CA MET A 75 -7.16 4.68 3.96
C MET A 75 -5.88 4.19 3.28
N ILE A 76 -5.82 4.32 1.96
CA ILE A 76 -4.68 3.94 1.14
C ILE A 76 -4.14 5.17 0.40
N LYS A 77 -2.83 5.39 0.45
CA LYS A 77 -2.15 6.35 -0.43
C LYS A 77 -1.15 5.60 -1.30
N VAL A 78 -1.25 5.78 -2.62
CA VAL A 78 -0.32 5.18 -3.59
C VAL A 78 0.60 6.28 -4.11
N GLU A 79 1.91 6.06 -4.03
CA GLU A 79 2.93 6.99 -4.46
C GLU A 79 3.88 6.34 -5.47
N SER A 80 4.32 7.12 -6.46
CA SER A 80 5.41 6.76 -7.36
C SER A 80 6.39 7.92 -7.42
N GLN A 81 7.69 7.64 -7.24
CA GLN A 81 8.73 8.68 -7.25
C GLN A 81 8.43 9.87 -6.32
N GLY A 82 7.87 9.58 -5.14
CA GLY A 82 7.51 10.59 -4.14
C GLY A 82 6.24 11.42 -4.45
N LYS A 83 5.48 11.07 -5.49
CA LYS A 83 4.24 11.78 -5.88
C LYS A 83 3.01 10.89 -5.70
N SER A 84 1.96 11.43 -5.09
CA SER A 84 0.65 10.79 -4.95
C SER A 84 0.02 10.51 -6.32
N LEU A 85 -0.50 9.29 -6.53
CA LEU A 85 -1.23 8.94 -7.74
C LEU A 85 -2.72 9.28 -7.60
N GLY A 86 -3.13 10.37 -8.24
CA GLY A 86 -4.50 10.89 -8.14
C GLY A 86 -5.54 10.20 -9.04
N ASN A 87 -5.15 9.42 -10.04
CA ASN A 87 -6.06 8.86 -11.05
C ASN A 87 -5.95 7.33 -11.14
N ILE A 88 -6.16 6.64 -10.02
CA ILE A 88 -6.21 5.16 -9.98
C ILE A 88 -7.63 4.69 -9.68
N ARG A 89 -7.96 3.48 -10.15
CA ARG A 89 -9.14 2.75 -9.66
C ARG A 89 -8.67 1.80 -8.57
N ALA A 90 -9.28 1.83 -7.40
CA ALA A 90 -8.84 1.04 -6.27
C ALA A 90 -10.00 0.29 -5.60
N ASN A 91 -9.75 -0.97 -5.26
CA ASN A 91 -10.60 -1.80 -4.41
C ASN A 91 -9.77 -2.29 -3.23
N SER A 92 -10.42 -2.58 -2.13
CA SER A 92 -9.80 -3.23 -0.98
C SER A 92 -10.50 -4.56 -0.70
N LYS A 93 -9.78 -5.46 -0.04
CA LYS A 93 -10.31 -6.69 0.55
C LYS A 93 -9.77 -6.80 1.98
N VAL A 94 -10.64 -7.14 2.92
CA VAL A 94 -10.27 -7.50 4.28
C VAL A 94 -10.58 -8.98 4.49
N VAL A 95 -9.62 -9.75 5.00
CA VAL A 95 -9.84 -11.09 5.55
C VAL A 95 -9.90 -10.98 7.07
N PHE A 96 -11.02 -11.40 7.64
CA PHE A 96 -11.30 -11.35 9.08
C PHE A 96 -10.70 -12.55 9.83
N PRO A 97 -10.59 -12.50 11.17
CA PRO A 97 -10.06 -13.59 11.98
C PRO A 97 -10.80 -14.93 11.82
N ASP A 98 -12.09 -14.88 11.45
CA ASP A 98 -12.90 -16.08 11.19
C ASP A 98 -12.71 -16.64 9.77
N GLY A 99 -11.80 -16.07 8.99
CA GLY A 99 -11.50 -16.47 7.62
C GLY A 99 -12.48 -15.93 6.58
N LYS A 100 -13.55 -15.24 6.98
CA LYS A 100 -14.43 -14.56 6.02
C LYS A 100 -13.70 -13.38 5.39
N ASP A 101 -14.14 -13.00 4.21
CA ASP A 101 -13.63 -11.80 3.56
C ASP A 101 -14.75 -10.85 3.13
N GLN A 102 -14.39 -9.58 3.02
CA GLN A 102 -15.23 -8.53 2.46
C GLN A 102 -14.40 -7.66 1.55
N SER A 103 -14.92 -7.37 0.36
CA SER A 103 -14.28 -6.46 -0.60
C SER A 103 -15.14 -5.23 -0.80
N LYS A 104 -14.52 -4.05 -0.88
CA LYS A 104 -15.20 -2.77 -1.13
C LYS A 104 -14.39 -1.89 -2.08
N PRO A 105 -15.04 -1.15 -2.98
CA PRO A 105 -14.38 -0.09 -3.73
C PRO A 105 -13.89 0.99 -2.76
N LEU A 106 -12.75 1.59 -3.09
CA LEU A 106 -12.20 2.72 -2.35
C LEU A 106 -12.62 4.03 -3.03
N GLN A 107 -12.99 5.03 -2.23
CA GLN A 107 -13.39 6.36 -2.69
C GLN A 107 -12.22 7.33 -2.51
N LYS A 108 -11.97 8.17 -3.52
CA LYS A 108 -10.89 9.18 -3.43
C LYS A 108 -11.30 10.35 -2.53
N VAL A 109 -10.45 10.70 -1.58
CA VAL A 109 -10.59 11.81 -0.64
C VAL A 109 -9.23 12.51 -0.51
N GLY A 110 -9.08 13.64 -1.22
CA GLY A 110 -7.77 14.29 -1.38
C GLY A 110 -6.75 13.36 -2.04
N ASP A 111 -5.65 13.10 -1.35
CA ASP A 111 -4.59 12.18 -1.78
C ASP A 111 -4.81 10.72 -1.37
N TRP A 112 -5.87 10.45 -0.60
CA TRP A 112 -6.15 9.14 -0.04
C TRP A 112 -7.32 8.46 -0.75
N TYR A 113 -7.34 7.14 -0.70
CA TYR A 113 -8.44 6.29 -1.13
C TYR A 113 -9.00 5.58 0.10
N VAL A 114 -10.28 5.78 0.39
CA VAL A 114 -10.87 5.45 1.69
C VAL A 114 -12.09 4.55 1.54
N THR A 115 -12.25 3.62 2.46
CA THR A 115 -13.49 2.88 2.68
C THR A 115 -13.57 2.43 4.13
N GLY A 116 -14.77 2.18 4.65
CA GLY A 116 -14.94 1.71 6.02
C GLY A 116 -15.01 0.18 6.12
N TYR A 117 -14.59 -0.39 7.25
CA TYR A 117 -14.80 -1.78 7.63
C TYR A 117 -15.08 -1.90 9.12
N ASP A 118 -15.77 -2.98 9.50
CA ASP A 118 -15.94 -3.35 10.90
C ASP A 118 -14.76 -4.18 11.39
N LEU A 119 -13.67 -3.48 11.74
CA LEU A 119 -12.46 -4.10 12.28
C LEU A 119 -12.56 -4.19 13.80
N LYS A 120 -12.43 -5.40 14.35
CA LYS A 120 -12.36 -5.59 15.81
C LYS A 120 -10.94 -5.29 16.30
N PRO A 121 -10.73 -4.31 17.20
CA PRO A 121 -9.42 -4.04 17.79
C PRO A 121 -8.84 -5.28 18.48
N GLY A 122 -7.53 -5.49 18.42
CA GLY A 122 -6.85 -6.61 19.09
C GLY A 122 -7.02 -7.95 18.37
N SER A 123 -7.58 -7.97 17.17
CA SER A 123 -7.75 -9.19 16.37
C SER A 123 -7.05 -9.05 15.03
N LYS A 124 -6.47 -10.15 14.54
CA LYS A 124 -5.65 -10.14 13.33
C LYS A 124 -6.51 -10.12 12.07
N HIS A 125 -6.46 -9.02 11.33
CA HIS A 125 -7.07 -8.86 10.01
C HIS A 125 -5.99 -8.78 8.94
N GLN A 126 -6.25 -9.32 7.75
CA GLN A 126 -5.42 -9.08 6.57
C GLN A 126 -6.06 -8.00 5.71
N LEU A 127 -5.36 -6.90 5.52
CA LEU A 127 -5.82 -5.76 4.71
C LEU A 127 -5.13 -5.80 3.36
N MET A 128 -5.88 -5.80 2.27
CA MET A 128 -5.35 -5.90 0.92
C MET A 128 -5.92 -4.81 0.03
N VAL A 129 -5.13 -4.37 -0.94
CA VAL A 129 -5.52 -3.40 -1.95
C VAL A 129 -5.23 -3.95 -3.34
N LEU A 130 -6.19 -3.75 -4.24
CA LEU A 130 -6.04 -3.91 -5.67
C LEU A 130 -6.20 -2.53 -6.29
N PHE A 131 -5.16 -1.99 -6.92
CA PHE A 131 -5.25 -0.74 -7.66
C PHE A 131 -4.84 -0.89 -9.12
N MET A 132 -5.45 -0.08 -9.97
CA MET A 132 -5.17 -0.04 -11.40
C MET A 132 -4.68 1.35 -11.80
N THR A 133 -3.51 1.38 -12.42
CA THR A 133 -2.86 2.61 -12.92
C THR A 133 -3.45 3.05 -14.25
N ALA A 134 -3.06 4.26 -14.70
CA ALA A 134 -3.59 4.85 -15.93
C ALA A 134 -3.27 4.04 -17.20
N ASP A 135 -2.19 3.26 -17.19
CA ASP A 135 -1.83 2.31 -18.24
C ASP A 135 -2.64 1.00 -18.20
N GLY A 136 -3.59 0.89 -17.26
CA GLY A 136 -4.48 -0.27 -17.11
C GLY A 136 -3.85 -1.45 -16.34
N LYS A 137 -2.60 -1.35 -15.90
CA LYS A 137 -1.97 -2.42 -15.10
C LYS A 137 -2.56 -2.47 -13.71
N LYS A 138 -2.74 -3.70 -13.21
CA LYS A 138 -3.25 -3.99 -11.87
C LYS A 138 -2.11 -4.37 -10.95
N HIS A 139 -2.18 -3.87 -9.73
CA HIS A 139 -1.20 -4.06 -8.68
C HIS A 139 -1.91 -4.50 -7.41
N PHE A 140 -1.36 -5.50 -6.72
CA PHE A 140 -2.00 -6.12 -5.57
C PHE A 140 -1.00 -6.37 -4.44
N GLY A 141 -1.40 -6.03 -3.22
CA GLY A 141 -0.62 -6.30 -2.02
C GLY A 141 -1.38 -5.94 -0.76
N GLY A 142 -0.76 -6.10 0.40
CA GLY A 142 -1.45 -5.94 1.67
C GLY A 142 -0.55 -5.93 2.90
N VAL A 143 -1.18 -5.72 4.04
CA VAL A 143 -0.59 -5.66 5.38
C VAL A 143 -1.43 -6.44 6.37
N ASN A 144 -0.88 -6.75 7.54
CA ASN A 144 -1.67 -7.30 8.65
C ASN A 144 -1.97 -6.18 9.65
N TYR A 145 -3.20 -6.13 10.14
CA TYR A 145 -3.66 -5.20 11.18
C TYR A 145 -4.11 -5.97 12.43
N GLN A 146 -3.78 -5.47 13.62
CA GLN A 146 -4.11 -6.09 14.90
C GLN A 146 -4.26 -5.06 16.03
#